data_AF-A0AAV5P0W5-F1
#
_entry.id   AF-A0AAV5P0W5-F1
#
_cell.length_a   1.000
_cell.length_b   1.000
_cell.length_c   1.000
_cell.angle_alpha   90.00
_cell.angle_beta   90.00
_cell.angle_gamma   90.00
#
_symmetry.space_group_name_H-M   'P 1'
#
loop_
_entity.id
_entity.type
_entity.pdbx_description
1 polymer ?
#
loop_
_entity_poly.entity_id
_entity_poly.type
_entity_poly.pdbx_seq_one_letter_code
_entity_poly.pdbx_strand_id
1 'polypeptide(L)'
;MSPGPLRDPSRGPAPVVPPLPARGAAGAVNAVDAAKTVDAVDAVGPGDDLDAARRADALAGRTVLVPRAPERAAGLAATLRGAGAHVLVSPAIERAPVEDTAPVDGALARLLHGDFAWVVVTSVNAIDELLASAARQGVDLGDAARRARWAAVGPATRRALEAVGVTVELEPDENSARGLVAAFAALPPSDQTSTSADQASTSGDHGSTSGNQASTSRGRGVVLLPQGDLAAPTMHDGLHDLGYVPHVVTVYRTVTHTLAPDVVAAWRAGAVDAVVLTSGSVAREVARQLGPRDDVVGVAIGDPTARAARDVGLRLDAVAERPTDAALAAALVGALAATRTTAGSAALPDDPAAPPAAGTTGVDPTPEGDPS
;
A
#
# COMPACT_ATOMS: atom_id res chain seq x y z
N MET A 1 -17.32 10.29 49.58
CA MET A 1 -18.56 10.04 48.82
C MET A 1 -18.87 11.29 48.01
N SER A 2 -18.43 11.33 46.75
CA SER A 2 -18.72 12.45 45.84
C SER A 2 -20.08 12.24 45.17
N PRO A 3 -20.94 13.27 45.03
CA PRO A 3 -22.21 13.12 44.37
C PRO A 3 -22.03 13.13 42.84
N GLY A 4 -22.68 12.19 42.16
CA GLY A 4 -22.70 12.11 40.70
C GLY A 4 -23.50 13.24 40.04
N PRO A 5 -23.34 13.46 38.71
CA PRO A 5 -23.88 14.64 38.04
C PRO A 5 -25.41 14.61 37.94
N LEU A 6 -26.03 15.77 38.18
CA LEU A 6 -27.45 16.03 37.96
C LEU A 6 -27.83 15.78 36.49
N ARG A 7 -28.87 14.98 36.26
CA ARG A 7 -29.50 14.83 34.94
C ARG A 7 -30.41 16.02 34.67
N ASP A 8 -30.26 16.62 33.49
CA ASP A 8 -31.11 17.68 32.95
C ASP A 8 -32.50 17.12 32.57
N PRO A 9 -33.60 17.63 33.16
CA PRO A 9 -34.96 17.14 32.90
C PRO A 9 -35.56 17.59 31.55
N SER A 10 -34.81 18.31 30.70
CA SER A 10 -35.30 18.81 29.40
C SER A 10 -34.96 17.94 28.19
N ARG A 11 -34.19 16.84 28.34
CA ARG A 11 -33.97 15.84 27.27
C ARG A 11 -35.06 14.77 27.30
N GLY A 12 -35.97 14.82 26.33
CA GLY A 12 -36.84 13.70 25.99
C GLY A 12 -36.03 12.43 25.63
N PRO A 13 -36.63 11.23 25.72
CA PRO A 13 -35.94 9.98 25.41
C PRO A 13 -35.41 10.00 23.97
N ALA A 14 -34.19 9.52 23.76
CA ALA A 14 -33.63 9.34 22.43
C ALA A 14 -34.56 8.43 21.60
N PRO A 15 -34.78 8.73 20.30
CA PRO A 15 -35.61 7.88 19.46
C PRO A 15 -34.98 6.48 19.36
N VAL A 16 -35.77 5.47 19.70
CA VAL A 16 -35.42 4.06 19.53
C VAL A 16 -35.46 3.75 18.03
N VAL A 17 -34.29 3.67 17.40
CA VAL A 17 -34.16 3.20 16.01
C VAL A 17 -34.33 1.67 16.01
N PRO A 18 -35.28 1.10 15.25
CA PRO A 18 -35.43 -0.35 15.17
C PRO A 18 -34.23 -0.98 14.43
N PRO A 19 -33.79 -2.18 14.83
CA PRO A 19 -32.71 -2.88 14.12
C PRO A 19 -33.13 -3.21 12.69
N LEU A 20 -32.22 -2.98 11.74
CA LEU A 20 -32.36 -3.38 10.34
C LEU A 20 -32.62 -4.89 10.24
N PRO A 21 -33.53 -5.35 9.35
CA PRO A 21 -33.77 -6.77 9.17
C PRO A 21 -32.54 -7.47 8.59
N ALA A 22 -32.20 -8.63 9.16
CA ALA A 22 -31.15 -9.52 8.66
C ALA A 22 -31.47 -9.93 7.21
N ARG A 23 -30.57 -9.63 6.28
CA ARG A 23 -30.66 -10.16 4.91
C ARG A 23 -30.39 -11.66 4.94
N GLY A 24 -31.45 -12.43 4.73
CA GLY A 24 -31.42 -13.86 4.51
C GLY A 24 -30.72 -14.22 3.19
N ALA A 25 -29.98 -15.32 3.24
CA ALA A 25 -29.42 -15.97 2.07
C ALA A 25 -30.52 -16.54 1.18
N ALA A 26 -30.54 -16.17 -0.10
CA ALA A 26 -31.16 -16.94 -1.17
C ALA A 26 -30.69 -16.45 -2.54
N GLY A 27 -30.35 -17.38 -3.42
CA GLY A 27 -30.54 -17.21 -4.86
C GLY A 27 -29.28 -17.01 -5.69
N ALA A 28 -28.53 -18.10 -5.88
CA ALA A 28 -27.67 -18.27 -7.04
C ALA A 28 -28.49 -18.11 -8.34
N VAL A 29 -27.98 -17.33 -9.30
CA VAL A 29 -28.36 -17.44 -10.71
C VAL A 29 -27.13 -17.33 -11.60
N ASN A 30 -27.11 -18.24 -12.57
CA ASN A 30 -26.03 -18.69 -13.43
C ASN A 30 -25.28 -17.60 -14.20
N ALA A 31 -23.95 -17.77 -14.22
CA ALA A 31 -23.10 -17.38 -15.32
C ALA A 31 -23.40 -18.26 -16.54
N VAL A 32 -23.44 -17.66 -17.73
CA VAL A 32 -23.58 -18.34 -19.00
C VAL A 32 -22.19 -18.50 -19.62
N ASP A 33 -21.89 -19.75 -19.97
CA ASP A 33 -20.75 -20.25 -20.74
C ASP A 33 -20.44 -19.47 -22.02
N ALA A 34 -19.15 -19.39 -22.36
CA ALA A 34 -18.65 -19.87 -23.65
C ALA A 34 -17.11 -19.89 -23.67
N ALA A 35 -16.53 -21.08 -23.53
CA ALA A 35 -15.69 -21.72 -24.57
C ALA A 35 -14.73 -22.74 -23.95
N LYS A 36 -15.11 -24.01 -24.05
CA LYS A 36 -14.27 -25.19 -23.83
C LYS A 36 -13.86 -25.74 -25.19
N THR A 37 -12.59 -26.15 -25.30
CA THR A 37 -11.95 -27.21 -26.14
C THR A 37 -10.53 -26.72 -26.49
N VAL A 38 -9.44 -27.49 -26.36
CA VAL A 38 -9.24 -28.93 -26.55
C VAL A 38 -8.07 -29.44 -25.69
N ASP A 39 -8.06 -30.75 -25.44
CA ASP A 39 -7.05 -31.56 -24.76
C ASP A 39 -5.61 -31.44 -25.32
N ALA A 40 -4.64 -31.56 -24.42
CA ALA A 40 -3.44 -32.39 -24.60
C ALA A 40 -2.81 -32.67 -23.23
N VAL A 41 -3.02 -33.90 -22.74
CA VAL A 41 -2.26 -34.49 -21.63
C VAL A 41 -0.94 -34.94 -22.24
N ASP A 42 0.13 -34.21 -21.99
CA ASP A 42 1.49 -34.71 -22.20
C ASP A 42 2.05 -35.19 -20.86
N ALA A 43 2.51 -36.43 -20.88
CA ALA A 43 3.15 -37.10 -19.76
C ALA A 43 4.42 -36.32 -19.35
N VAL A 44 4.36 -35.69 -18.18
CA VAL A 44 5.50 -35.07 -17.52
C VAL A 44 6.47 -36.17 -17.08
N GLY A 45 7.71 -36.10 -17.56
CA GLY A 45 8.76 -37.05 -17.22
C GLY A 45 9.26 -36.89 -15.77
N PRO A 46 9.96 -37.89 -15.21
CA PRO A 46 10.33 -37.96 -13.78
C PRO A 46 11.32 -36.88 -13.29
N GLY A 47 11.71 -35.91 -14.13
CA GLY A 47 12.59 -34.78 -13.78
C GLY A 47 11.85 -33.52 -13.33
N ASP A 48 10.63 -33.27 -13.83
CA ASP A 48 9.86 -32.05 -13.53
C ASP A 48 9.18 -32.10 -12.15
N ASP A 49 8.83 -33.30 -11.67
CA ASP A 49 8.23 -33.50 -10.34
C ASP A 49 9.22 -33.17 -9.21
N LEU A 50 10.52 -33.40 -9.43
CA LEU A 50 11.57 -33.06 -8.46
C LEU A 50 11.84 -31.55 -8.40
N ASP A 51 11.81 -30.84 -9.53
CA ASP A 51 11.99 -29.38 -9.56
C ASP A 51 10.71 -28.63 -9.15
N ALA A 52 9.53 -29.20 -9.37
CA ALA A 52 8.27 -28.72 -8.83
C ALA A 52 8.18 -28.95 -7.32
N ALA A 53 8.55 -30.14 -6.82
CA ALA A 53 8.63 -30.44 -5.39
C ALA A 53 9.70 -29.59 -4.68
N ARG A 54 10.87 -29.38 -5.30
CA ARG A 54 11.90 -28.45 -4.80
C ARG A 54 11.42 -27.01 -4.72
N ARG A 55 10.53 -26.60 -5.63
CA ARG A 55 9.85 -25.28 -5.55
C ARG A 55 8.76 -25.26 -4.47
N ALA A 56 8.07 -26.37 -4.25
CA ALA A 56 7.02 -26.52 -3.23
C ALA A 56 7.56 -26.58 -1.80
N ASP A 57 8.82 -26.98 -1.58
CA ASP A 57 9.48 -26.95 -0.27
C ASP A 57 10.65 -25.95 -0.22
N ALA A 58 10.65 -24.96 -1.12
CA ALA A 58 11.76 -24.01 -1.25
C ALA A 58 12.03 -23.18 0.02
N LEU A 59 11.01 -23.03 0.87
CA LEU A 59 11.06 -22.32 2.15
C LEU A 59 10.90 -23.26 3.35
N ALA A 60 11.07 -24.58 3.17
CA ALA A 60 10.96 -25.54 4.25
C ALA A 60 11.87 -25.17 5.44
N GLY A 61 11.27 -25.14 6.63
CA GLY A 61 11.96 -24.80 7.88
C GLY A 61 12.26 -23.31 8.08
N ARG A 62 11.80 -22.43 7.17
CA ARG A 62 12.00 -20.97 7.30
C ARG A 62 10.82 -20.31 7.97
N THR A 63 11.10 -19.39 8.88
CA THR A 63 10.10 -18.52 9.50
C THR A 63 10.09 -17.15 8.83
N VAL A 64 8.92 -16.75 8.32
CA VAL A 64 8.73 -15.49 7.59
C VAL A 64 7.72 -14.60 8.30
N LEU A 65 8.13 -13.37 8.61
CA LEU A 65 7.24 -12.34 9.13
C LEU A 65 6.55 -11.58 7.98
N VAL A 66 5.22 -11.56 8.01
CA VAL A 66 4.37 -10.73 7.16
C VAL A 66 3.64 -9.72 8.06
N PRO A 67 4.19 -8.49 8.20
CA PRO A 67 3.73 -7.47 9.13
C PRO A 67 2.49 -6.70 8.62
N ARG A 68 1.46 -7.42 8.18
CA ARG A 68 0.27 -6.89 7.48
C ARG A 68 -1.00 -7.51 8.08
N ALA A 69 -2.13 -6.80 7.95
CA ALA A 69 -3.45 -7.31 8.37
C ALA A 69 -3.78 -8.69 7.76
N PRO A 70 -4.37 -9.63 8.52
CA PRO A 70 -4.59 -11.02 8.09
C PRO A 70 -5.29 -11.17 6.74
N GLU A 71 -6.32 -10.36 6.48
CA GLU A 71 -7.13 -10.44 5.26
C GLU A 71 -6.31 -10.03 4.03
N ARG A 72 -5.45 -9.01 4.17
CA ARG A 72 -4.56 -8.56 3.10
C ARG A 72 -3.29 -9.40 2.96
N ALA A 73 -2.95 -10.18 3.99
CA ALA A 73 -1.83 -11.10 3.98
C ALA A 73 -2.23 -12.49 3.50
N ALA A 74 -3.53 -12.81 3.40
CA ALA A 74 -4.03 -14.17 3.19
C ALA A 74 -3.44 -14.84 1.94
N GLY A 75 -3.42 -14.14 0.79
CA GLY A 75 -2.88 -14.66 -0.47
C GLY A 75 -1.40 -14.99 -0.36
N LEU A 76 -0.57 -13.99 -0.02
CA LEU A 76 0.86 -14.16 0.21
C LEU A 76 1.16 -15.25 1.26
N ALA A 77 0.46 -15.24 2.39
CA ALA A 77 0.66 -16.22 3.46
C ALA A 77 0.33 -17.64 3.00
N ALA A 78 -0.71 -17.82 2.19
CA ALA A 78 -1.03 -19.11 1.59
C ALA A 78 0.07 -19.57 0.62
N THR A 79 0.56 -18.69 -0.24
CA THR A 79 1.68 -18.99 -1.16
C THR A 79 2.95 -19.40 -0.39
N LEU A 80 3.31 -18.66 0.65
CA LEU A 80 4.51 -18.93 1.44
C LEU A 80 4.39 -20.23 2.26
N ARG A 81 3.23 -20.50 2.86
CA ARG A 81 2.97 -21.76 3.56
C ARG A 81 2.98 -22.96 2.60
N GLY A 82 2.42 -22.78 1.40
CA GLY A 82 2.48 -23.78 0.34
C GLY A 82 3.89 -24.04 -0.19
N ALA A 83 4.83 -23.12 0.06
CA ALA A 83 6.26 -23.28 -0.21
C ALA A 83 7.05 -23.86 0.99
N GLY A 84 6.37 -24.25 2.08
CA GLY A 84 6.97 -24.85 3.28
C GLY A 84 7.34 -23.88 4.41
N ALA A 85 7.04 -22.59 4.29
CA ALA A 85 7.38 -21.59 5.32
C ALA A 85 6.44 -21.61 6.53
N HIS A 86 6.99 -21.36 7.72
CA HIS A 86 6.22 -20.94 8.88
C HIS A 86 5.95 -19.42 8.81
N VAL A 87 4.69 -19.01 8.61
CA VAL A 87 4.35 -17.60 8.37
C VAL A 87 3.72 -16.96 9.60
N LEU A 88 4.43 -15.99 10.16
CA LEU A 88 3.96 -15.11 11.24
C LEU A 88 3.25 -13.89 10.62
N VAL A 89 1.95 -13.79 10.80
CA VAL A 89 1.15 -12.64 10.32
C VAL A 89 0.79 -11.77 11.50
N SER A 90 1.24 -10.51 11.49
CA SER A 90 0.92 -9.55 12.55
C SER A 90 0.86 -8.13 12.00
N PRO A 91 -0.31 -7.46 12.02
CA PRO A 91 -0.42 -6.11 11.48
C PRO A 91 0.49 -5.15 12.24
N ALA A 92 1.35 -4.44 11.52
CA ALA A 92 2.13 -3.33 12.07
C ALA A 92 1.34 -2.01 11.97
N ILE A 93 0.59 -1.85 10.87
CA ILE A 93 -0.32 -0.74 10.64
C ILE A 93 -1.60 -1.20 9.96
N GLU A 94 -2.68 -0.45 10.16
CA GLU A 94 -3.95 -0.62 9.47
C GLU A 94 -4.55 0.73 9.05
N ARG A 95 -5.39 0.69 8.01
CA ARG A 95 -6.25 1.82 7.67
C ARG A 95 -7.45 1.80 8.60
N ALA A 96 -7.73 2.92 9.24
CA ALA A 96 -8.98 3.15 9.95
C ALA A 96 -9.70 4.39 9.39
N PRO A 97 -11.03 4.46 9.50
CA PRO A 97 -11.76 5.70 9.25
C PRO A 97 -11.31 6.79 10.22
N VAL A 98 -11.57 8.04 9.85
CA VAL A 98 -11.40 9.19 10.75
C VAL A 98 -12.43 9.11 11.90
N GLU A 99 -12.03 9.55 13.10
CA GLU A 99 -12.91 9.58 14.27
C GLU A 99 -13.99 10.66 14.14
N ASP A 100 -13.58 11.83 13.62
CA ASP A 100 -14.48 12.92 13.29
C ASP A 100 -14.72 12.96 11.78
N THR A 101 -15.93 12.62 11.36
CA THR A 101 -16.33 12.65 9.94
C THR A 101 -16.82 14.02 9.49
N ALA A 102 -17.01 14.99 10.40
CA ALA A 102 -17.56 16.30 10.07
C ALA A 102 -16.78 17.05 8.98
N PRO A 103 -15.42 17.00 8.93
CA PRO A 103 -14.67 17.60 7.83
C PRO A 103 -14.96 16.94 6.47
N VAL A 104 -15.09 15.62 6.43
CA VAL A 104 -15.42 14.86 5.21
C VAL A 104 -16.83 15.18 4.75
N ASP A 105 -17.77 15.19 5.71
CA ASP A 105 -19.18 15.46 5.43
C ASP A 105 -19.39 16.90 4.97
N GLY A 106 -18.73 17.87 5.60
CA GLY A 106 -18.73 19.27 5.18
C GLY A 106 -18.08 19.49 3.81
N ALA A 107 -17.02 18.75 3.48
CA ALA A 107 -16.41 18.81 2.16
C ALA A 107 -17.34 18.26 1.06
N LEU A 108 -18.01 17.13 1.31
CA LEU A 108 -19.00 16.62 0.36
C LEU A 108 -20.18 17.59 0.19
N ALA A 109 -20.66 18.20 1.27
CA ALA A 109 -21.69 19.23 1.19
C ALA A 109 -21.22 20.39 0.30
N ARG A 110 -20.01 20.90 0.48
CA ARG A 110 -19.45 21.97 -0.37
C ARG A 110 -19.26 21.56 -1.83
N LEU A 111 -18.91 20.29 -2.08
CA LEU A 111 -18.87 19.73 -3.43
C LEU A 111 -20.25 19.77 -4.10
N LEU A 112 -21.31 19.41 -3.38
CA LEU A 112 -22.69 19.50 -3.88
C LEU A 112 -23.12 20.93 -4.24
N HIS A 113 -22.60 21.93 -3.52
CA HIS A 113 -22.84 23.35 -3.80
C HIS A 113 -22.00 23.91 -4.95
N GLY A 114 -21.04 23.14 -5.48
CA GLY A 114 -20.16 23.58 -6.57
C GLY A 114 -19.00 24.47 -6.14
N ASP A 115 -18.58 24.39 -4.86
CA ASP A 115 -17.50 25.20 -4.31
C ASP A 115 -16.11 24.80 -4.85
N PHE A 116 -15.98 23.62 -5.45
CA PHE A 116 -14.72 23.07 -5.92
C PHE A 116 -14.68 23.04 -7.44
N ALA A 117 -13.63 23.62 -8.02
CA ALA A 117 -13.36 23.49 -9.45
C ALA A 117 -12.85 22.07 -9.78
N TRP A 118 -12.11 21.47 -8.86
CA TRP A 118 -11.54 20.13 -9.00
C TRP A 118 -11.65 19.29 -7.73
N VAL A 119 -11.73 17.98 -7.92
CA VAL A 119 -11.45 16.96 -6.89
C VAL A 119 -10.31 16.08 -7.40
N VAL A 120 -9.26 15.91 -6.59
CA VAL A 120 -8.10 15.08 -6.96
C VAL A 120 -8.01 13.88 -6.03
N VAL A 121 -8.18 12.68 -6.58
CA VAL A 121 -8.15 11.44 -5.82
C VAL A 121 -6.86 10.68 -6.11
N THR A 122 -6.06 10.48 -5.06
CA THR A 122 -4.76 9.80 -5.14
C THR A 122 -4.77 8.38 -4.59
N SER A 123 -5.92 7.90 -4.12
CA SER A 123 -6.08 6.58 -3.52
C SER A 123 -7.51 6.09 -3.64
N VAL A 124 -7.69 4.82 -3.98
CA VAL A 124 -9.01 4.17 -3.96
C VAL A 124 -9.65 4.21 -2.57
N ASN A 125 -8.84 4.24 -1.51
CA ASN A 125 -9.33 4.33 -0.13
C ASN A 125 -10.08 5.65 0.12
N ALA A 126 -9.71 6.74 -0.56
CA ALA A 126 -10.42 8.01 -0.42
C ALA A 126 -11.82 7.95 -1.06
N ILE A 127 -12.01 7.10 -2.08
CA ILE A 127 -13.31 6.89 -2.74
C ILE A 127 -14.26 6.20 -1.76
N ASP A 128 -13.81 5.16 -1.06
CA ASP A 128 -14.61 4.46 -0.04
C ASP A 128 -15.18 5.43 1.00
N GLU A 129 -14.34 6.37 1.46
CA GLU A 129 -14.71 7.33 2.51
C GLU A 129 -15.65 8.43 2.00
N LEU A 130 -15.47 8.87 0.75
CA LEU A 130 -16.42 9.76 0.08
C LEU A 130 -17.78 9.09 -0.13
N LEU A 131 -17.81 7.81 -0.51
CA LEU A 131 -19.04 7.03 -0.63
C LEU A 131 -19.71 6.84 0.74
N ALA A 132 -18.94 6.56 1.78
CA ALA A 132 -19.47 6.48 3.14
C ALA A 132 -20.07 7.82 3.60
N SER A 133 -19.43 8.94 3.26
CA SER A 133 -19.98 10.28 3.50
C SER A 133 -21.27 10.54 2.72
N ALA A 134 -21.30 10.17 1.44
CA ALA A 134 -22.49 10.30 0.59
C ALA A 134 -23.67 9.49 1.14
N ALA A 135 -23.41 8.25 1.57
CA ALA A 135 -24.39 7.40 2.22
C ALA A 135 -24.94 8.02 3.53
N ARG A 136 -24.08 8.61 4.37
CA ARG A 136 -24.52 9.31 5.60
C ARG A 136 -25.43 10.50 5.30
N GLN A 137 -25.20 11.19 4.18
CA GLN A 137 -25.98 12.36 3.76
C GLN A 137 -27.18 12.01 2.86
N GLY A 138 -27.34 10.74 2.49
CA GLY A 138 -28.41 10.29 1.59
C GLY A 138 -28.29 10.84 0.17
N VAL A 139 -27.07 11.10 -0.30
CA VAL A 139 -26.78 11.63 -1.64
C VAL A 139 -26.01 10.62 -2.48
N ASP A 140 -26.13 10.74 -3.80
CA ASP A 140 -25.32 9.97 -4.75
C ASP A 140 -24.02 10.71 -5.10
N LEU A 141 -22.88 10.02 -5.00
CA LEU A 141 -21.58 10.63 -5.28
C LEU A 141 -21.41 10.95 -6.77
N GLY A 142 -21.99 10.15 -7.67
CA GLY A 142 -21.97 10.40 -9.11
C GLY A 142 -22.72 11.69 -9.47
N ASP A 143 -23.84 11.97 -8.80
CA ASP A 143 -24.56 13.24 -8.96
C ASP A 143 -23.78 14.43 -8.39
N ALA A 144 -23.16 14.28 -7.22
CA ALA A 144 -22.28 15.30 -6.65
C ALA A 144 -21.10 15.61 -7.57
N ALA A 145 -20.56 14.58 -8.21
CA ALA A 145 -19.40 14.68 -9.09
C ALA A 145 -19.63 15.56 -10.31
N ARG A 146 -20.87 15.76 -10.77
CA ARG A 146 -21.18 16.63 -11.92
C ARG A 146 -20.88 18.12 -11.67
N ARG A 147 -20.62 18.51 -10.41
CA ARG A 147 -20.38 19.90 -9.99
C ARG A 147 -18.91 20.29 -10.02
N ALA A 148 -17.99 19.34 -10.22
CA ALA A 148 -16.56 19.58 -10.24
C ALA A 148 -15.88 18.70 -11.28
N ARG A 149 -14.66 19.07 -11.70
CA ARG A 149 -13.82 18.23 -12.55
C ARG A 149 -13.03 17.25 -11.69
N TRP A 150 -12.74 16.06 -12.20
CA TRP A 150 -12.08 15.02 -11.40
C TRP A 150 -10.76 14.58 -11.99
N ALA A 151 -9.76 14.45 -11.12
CA ALA A 151 -8.45 13.91 -11.46
C ALA A 151 -8.16 12.64 -10.64
N ALA A 152 -7.59 11.63 -11.28
CA ALA A 152 -7.12 10.41 -10.64
C ALA A 152 -5.61 10.27 -10.79
N VAL A 153 -4.92 9.77 -9.76
CA VAL A 153 -3.46 9.53 -9.83
C VAL A 153 -3.07 8.45 -10.83
N GLY A 154 -4.00 7.57 -11.23
CA GLY A 154 -3.71 6.53 -12.21
C GLY A 154 -4.89 5.58 -12.49
N PRO A 155 -4.67 4.57 -13.36
CA PRO A 155 -5.74 3.76 -13.94
C PRO A 155 -6.61 2.99 -12.94
N ALA A 156 -6.04 2.55 -11.82
CA ALA A 156 -6.80 1.83 -10.80
C ALA A 156 -7.81 2.75 -10.09
N THR A 157 -7.38 3.95 -9.72
CA THR A 157 -8.22 4.97 -9.09
C THR A 157 -9.27 5.49 -10.07
N ARG A 158 -8.91 5.71 -11.34
CA ARG A 158 -9.86 6.05 -12.41
C ARG A 158 -10.98 5.03 -12.52
N ARG A 159 -10.64 3.74 -12.69
CA ARG A 159 -11.64 2.68 -12.83
C ARG A 159 -12.57 2.62 -11.62
N ALA A 160 -12.04 2.81 -10.41
CA ALA A 160 -12.85 2.80 -9.20
C ALA A 160 -13.82 4.00 -9.12
N LEU A 161 -13.39 5.20 -9.57
CA LEU A 161 -14.26 6.38 -9.68
C LEU A 161 -15.36 6.18 -10.74
N GLU A 162 -14.98 5.69 -11.92
CA GLU A 162 -15.92 5.47 -13.02
C GLU A 162 -16.96 4.40 -12.67
N ALA A 163 -16.59 3.38 -11.91
CA ALA A 163 -17.50 2.34 -11.41
C ALA A 163 -18.61 2.89 -10.49
N VAL A 164 -18.41 4.07 -9.89
CA VAL A 164 -19.39 4.74 -9.04
C VAL A 164 -19.98 6.00 -9.70
N GLY A 165 -19.89 6.08 -11.03
CA GLY A 165 -20.54 7.13 -11.82
C GLY A 165 -19.77 8.46 -11.88
N VAL A 166 -18.50 8.48 -11.47
CA VAL A 166 -17.65 9.68 -11.51
C VAL A 166 -16.78 9.68 -12.76
N THR A 167 -16.98 10.68 -13.63
CA THR A 167 -16.15 10.85 -14.84
C THR A 167 -14.83 11.54 -14.50
N VAL A 168 -13.71 10.87 -14.77
CA VAL A 168 -12.37 11.41 -14.54
C VAL A 168 -11.87 12.11 -15.80
N GLU A 169 -11.60 13.41 -15.70
CA GLU A 169 -11.10 14.24 -16.80
C GLU A 169 -9.58 14.27 -16.92
N LEU A 170 -8.86 14.04 -15.82
CA LEU A 170 -7.40 14.13 -15.80
C LEU A 170 -6.77 12.91 -15.15
N GLU A 171 -5.80 12.32 -15.84
CA GLU A 171 -4.91 11.29 -15.31
C GLU A 171 -3.50 11.61 -15.82
N PRO A 172 -2.46 11.50 -14.99
CA PRO A 172 -1.09 11.77 -15.43
C PRO A 172 -0.48 10.60 -16.19
N ASP A 173 0.55 10.86 -17.01
CA ASP A 173 1.35 9.80 -17.64
C ASP A 173 2.16 9.00 -16.61
N GLU A 174 2.71 9.70 -15.61
CA GLU A 174 3.36 9.10 -14.45
C GLU A 174 2.36 8.99 -13.30
N ASN A 175 2.07 7.76 -12.86
CA ASN A 175 1.10 7.47 -11.79
C ASN A 175 1.58 7.91 -10.39
N SER A 176 1.80 9.21 -10.21
CA SER A 176 2.37 9.81 -9.00
C SER A 176 1.79 11.21 -8.74
N ALA A 177 1.93 11.70 -7.50
CA ALA A 177 1.54 13.07 -7.16
C ALA A 177 2.30 14.11 -8.00
N ARG A 178 3.57 13.85 -8.33
CA ARG A 178 4.36 14.71 -9.22
C ARG A 178 3.80 14.71 -10.64
N GLY A 179 3.44 13.52 -11.15
CA GLY A 179 2.79 13.40 -12.45
C GLY A 179 1.48 14.18 -12.52
N LEU A 180 0.66 14.11 -11.46
CA LEU A 180 -0.57 14.92 -11.36
C LEU A 180 -0.27 16.42 -11.41
N VAL A 181 0.71 16.91 -10.66
CA VAL A 181 1.11 18.34 -10.71
C VAL A 181 1.53 18.74 -12.12
N ALA A 182 2.30 17.90 -12.83
CA ALA A 182 2.68 18.15 -14.21
C ALA A 182 1.46 18.19 -15.15
N ALA A 183 0.49 17.28 -14.97
CA ALA A 183 -0.75 17.25 -15.73
C ALA A 183 -1.61 18.51 -15.50
N PHE A 184 -1.69 19.00 -14.25
CA PHE A 184 -2.35 20.27 -13.93
C PHE A 184 -1.63 21.48 -14.52
N ALA A 185 -0.29 21.46 -14.58
CA ALA A 185 0.50 22.51 -15.22
C ALA A 185 0.24 22.60 -16.73
N ALA A 186 -0.07 21.48 -17.38
CA ALA A 186 -0.38 21.42 -18.81
C ALA A 186 -1.81 21.86 -19.16
N LEU A 187 -2.70 22.03 -18.16
CA LEU A 187 -4.05 22.53 -18.40
C LEU A 187 -4.01 23.97 -18.90
N PRO A 188 -4.83 24.33 -19.91
CA PRO A 188 -4.93 25.71 -20.34
C PRO A 188 -5.35 26.61 -19.17
N PRO A 189 -4.85 27.86 -19.09
CA PRO A 189 -5.41 28.84 -18.17
C PRO A 189 -6.88 28.98 -18.52
N SER A 190 -7.79 28.64 -17.60
CA SER A 190 -9.22 28.81 -17.83
C SER A 190 -9.49 30.30 -18.12
N ASP A 191 -10.07 30.61 -19.28
CA ASP A 191 -10.48 31.97 -19.64
C ASP A 191 -11.41 32.52 -18.56
N GLN A 192 -11.09 33.72 -18.07
CA GLN A 192 -11.76 34.42 -16.96
C GLN A 192 -13.18 34.92 -17.30
N THR A 193 -13.87 34.37 -18.29
CA THR A 193 -15.12 34.94 -18.81
C THR A 193 -16.32 34.05 -18.53
N SER A 194 -17.07 34.38 -17.47
CA SER A 194 -18.54 34.28 -17.41
C SER A 194 -19.08 34.95 -16.13
N THR A 195 -18.90 36.26 -15.97
CA THR A 195 -19.83 37.07 -15.16
C THR A 195 -19.89 38.50 -15.68
N SER A 196 -20.52 38.70 -16.84
CA SER A 196 -21.06 40.00 -17.25
C SER A 196 -21.77 39.89 -18.60
N ALA A 197 -23.04 39.51 -18.55
CA ALA A 197 -24.00 39.81 -19.61
C ALA A 197 -25.42 39.84 -19.02
N ASP A 198 -25.64 40.70 -18.02
CA ASP A 198 -26.94 41.38 -17.91
C ASP A 198 -26.85 42.63 -17.04
N GLN A 199 -26.33 43.73 -17.59
CA GLN A 199 -26.71 45.09 -17.18
C GLN A 199 -26.56 46.02 -18.39
N ALA A 200 -27.60 46.02 -19.23
CA ALA A 200 -27.82 47.13 -20.14
C ALA A 200 -28.45 48.30 -19.38
N SER A 201 -27.73 49.41 -19.38
CA SER A 201 -28.22 50.79 -19.41
C SER A 201 -29.02 51.36 -18.23
N THR A 202 -28.39 52.26 -17.46
CA THR A 202 -28.91 53.63 -17.36
C THR A 202 -27.80 54.63 -17.00
N SER A 203 -27.81 55.75 -17.72
CA SER A 203 -26.85 56.84 -17.70
C SER A 203 -26.83 57.62 -16.38
N GLY A 204 -25.66 58.11 -15.97
CA GLY A 204 -25.52 59.05 -14.87
C GLY A 204 -24.07 59.48 -14.67
N ASP A 205 -23.86 60.78 -14.53
CA ASP A 205 -22.62 61.51 -14.73
C ASP A 205 -21.89 61.85 -13.41
N HIS A 206 -20.56 62.03 -13.50
CA HIS A 206 -19.61 62.69 -12.58
C HIS A 206 -19.35 62.13 -11.16
N GLY A 207 -18.07 61.84 -10.87
CA GLY A 207 -17.54 61.82 -9.50
C GLY A 207 -16.22 61.09 -9.33
N SER A 208 -15.10 61.82 -9.30
CA SER A 208 -13.79 61.31 -8.87
C SER A 208 -13.87 60.72 -7.46
N THR A 209 -13.42 59.47 -7.26
CA THR A 209 -12.93 59.01 -5.95
C THR A 209 -11.88 57.91 -6.15
N SER A 210 -10.69 58.19 -5.63
CA SER A 210 -9.61 57.24 -5.34
C SER A 210 -10.15 55.97 -4.68
N GLY A 211 -10.06 54.84 -5.37
CA GLY A 211 -10.53 53.54 -4.90
C GLY A 211 -9.53 52.44 -5.19
N ASN A 212 -8.72 52.12 -4.18
CA ASN A 212 -8.21 50.80 -3.85
C ASN A 212 -7.91 49.85 -5.03
N GLN A 213 -6.66 49.82 -5.48
CA GLN A 213 -6.11 48.71 -6.26
C GLN A 213 -5.98 47.47 -5.36
N ALA A 214 -7.11 46.82 -5.08
CA ALA A 214 -7.13 45.47 -4.57
C ALA A 214 -6.88 44.52 -5.76
N SER A 215 -5.65 44.04 -5.87
CA SER A 215 -5.23 42.97 -6.76
C SER A 215 -6.15 41.75 -6.63
N THR A 216 -7.13 41.61 -7.52
CA THR A 216 -7.93 40.38 -7.64
C THR A 216 -7.34 39.47 -8.70
N SER A 217 -6.22 38.81 -8.40
CA SER A 217 -5.92 37.53 -9.04
C SER A 217 -6.84 36.48 -8.39
N ARG A 218 -8.08 36.34 -8.87
CA ARG A 218 -8.90 35.19 -8.49
C ARG A 218 -8.17 33.95 -9.03
N GLY A 219 -7.58 33.15 -8.13
CA GLY A 219 -6.81 31.96 -8.47
C GLY A 219 -7.61 30.95 -9.30
N ARG A 220 -6.96 29.89 -9.80
CA ARG A 220 -7.52 28.89 -10.73
C ARG A 220 -8.67 28.02 -10.15
N GLY A 221 -9.23 28.41 -9.00
CA GLY A 221 -10.31 27.74 -8.28
C GLY A 221 -9.82 26.94 -7.07
N VAL A 222 -10.77 26.48 -6.26
CA VAL A 222 -10.51 25.63 -5.10
C VAL A 222 -10.46 24.16 -5.55
N VAL A 223 -9.49 23.41 -5.02
CA VAL A 223 -9.27 22.00 -5.35
C VAL A 223 -9.43 21.15 -4.09
N LEU A 224 -10.43 20.27 -4.06
CA LEU A 224 -10.61 19.32 -2.96
C LEU A 224 -9.58 18.19 -3.05
N LEU A 225 -8.84 17.96 -1.97
CA LEU A 225 -7.84 16.90 -1.82
C LEU A 225 -8.25 15.94 -0.68
N PRO A 226 -9.11 14.93 -0.95
CA PRO A 226 -9.41 13.88 0.01
C PRO A 226 -8.24 12.89 0.06
N GLN A 227 -7.54 12.83 1.19
CA GLN A 227 -6.33 12.01 1.33
C GLN A 227 -6.19 11.38 2.72
N GLY A 228 -5.21 10.47 2.86
CA GLY A 228 -4.84 9.91 4.15
C GLY A 228 -4.02 10.89 5.00
N ASP A 229 -3.99 10.66 6.30
CA ASP A 229 -3.21 11.43 7.28
C ASP A 229 -1.69 11.47 7.02
N LEU A 230 -1.15 10.44 6.37
CA LEU A 230 0.27 10.34 6.01
C LEU A 230 0.60 10.80 4.58
N ALA A 231 -0.32 11.47 3.89
CA ALA A 231 -0.08 11.91 2.53
C ALA A 231 1.02 12.98 2.45
N ALA A 232 1.91 12.84 1.47
CA ALA A 232 3.01 13.79 1.24
C ALA A 232 2.45 15.14 0.73
N PRO A 233 3.10 16.27 1.06
CA PRO A 233 2.59 17.60 0.69
C PRO A 233 2.75 17.92 -0.81
N THR A 234 3.41 17.06 -1.59
CA THR A 234 3.73 17.26 -3.02
C THR A 234 2.54 17.74 -3.86
N MET A 235 1.34 17.16 -3.66
CA MET A 235 0.16 17.58 -4.42
C MET A 235 -0.40 18.92 -3.93
N HIS A 236 -0.40 19.15 -2.62
CA HIS A 236 -0.82 20.41 -2.02
C HIS A 236 0.08 21.56 -2.52
N ASP A 237 1.39 21.42 -2.34
CA ASP A 237 2.37 22.45 -2.68
C ASP A 237 2.39 22.71 -4.18
N GLY A 238 2.39 21.65 -5.00
CA GLY A 238 2.39 21.80 -6.45
C GLY A 238 1.13 22.48 -7.00
N LEU A 239 -0.06 22.21 -6.44
CA LEU A 239 -1.28 22.92 -6.83
C LEU A 239 -1.26 24.39 -6.39
N HIS A 240 -0.76 24.65 -5.17
CA HIS A 240 -0.60 26.01 -4.67
C HIS A 240 0.32 26.83 -5.57
N ASP A 241 1.47 26.26 -5.97
CA ASP A 241 2.44 26.90 -6.86
C ASP A 241 1.88 27.17 -8.26
N LEU A 242 0.89 26.37 -8.70
CA LEU A 242 0.14 26.57 -9.94
C LEU A 242 -1.03 27.56 -9.82
N GLY A 243 -1.22 28.18 -8.64
CA GLY A 243 -2.23 29.20 -8.39
C GLY A 243 -3.64 28.65 -8.11
N TYR A 244 -3.76 27.35 -7.81
CA TYR A 244 -4.99 26.78 -7.24
C TYR A 244 -5.03 27.02 -5.73
N VAL A 245 -6.21 26.85 -5.12
CA VAL A 245 -6.38 26.85 -3.66
C VAL A 245 -6.66 25.42 -3.18
N PRO A 246 -5.66 24.67 -2.70
CA PRO A 246 -5.87 23.32 -2.22
C PRO A 246 -6.69 23.31 -0.92
N HIS A 247 -7.73 22.50 -0.88
CA HIS A 247 -8.53 22.21 0.31
C HIS A 247 -8.33 20.76 0.71
N VAL A 248 -7.40 20.53 1.63
CA VAL A 248 -7.06 19.20 2.12
C VAL A 248 -8.08 18.71 3.15
N VAL A 249 -8.55 17.49 2.96
CA VAL A 249 -9.41 16.79 3.91
C VAL A 249 -8.84 15.41 4.17
N THR A 250 -8.52 15.13 5.43
CA THR A 250 -8.13 13.78 5.85
C THR A 250 -9.38 12.91 5.90
N VAL A 251 -9.44 11.89 5.05
CA VAL A 251 -10.62 11.01 4.93
C VAL A 251 -10.41 9.63 5.55
N TYR A 252 -9.16 9.21 5.73
CA TYR A 252 -8.80 8.02 6.51
C TYR A 252 -7.47 8.26 7.24
N ARG A 253 -7.20 7.42 8.24
CA ARG A 253 -5.95 7.47 9.01
C ARG A 253 -5.21 6.14 9.00
N THR A 254 -3.91 6.22 9.23
CA THR A 254 -3.05 5.06 9.43
C THR A 254 -2.88 4.84 10.93
N VAL A 255 -3.44 3.76 11.45
CA VAL A 255 -3.30 3.36 12.85
C VAL A 255 -2.16 2.36 12.96
N THR A 256 -1.30 2.54 13.97
CA THR A 256 -0.23 1.61 14.29
C THR A 256 -0.72 0.57 15.28
N HIS A 257 -0.34 -0.69 15.07
CA HIS A 257 -0.63 -1.79 15.98
C HIS A 257 0.68 -2.31 16.59
N THR A 258 0.65 -2.64 17.87
CA THR A 258 1.74 -3.40 18.49
C THR A 258 1.75 -4.80 17.88
N LEU A 259 2.91 -5.22 17.39
CA LEU A 259 3.11 -6.57 16.88
C LEU A 259 2.84 -7.59 17.99
N ALA A 260 2.32 -8.75 17.60
CA ALA A 260 1.93 -9.78 18.54
C ALA A 260 3.14 -10.20 19.41
N PRO A 261 2.96 -10.44 20.73
CA PRO A 261 4.09 -10.69 21.64
C PRO A 261 4.96 -11.89 21.24
N ASP A 262 4.37 -12.91 20.63
CA ASP A 262 5.04 -14.08 20.08
C ASP A 262 5.94 -13.74 18.88
N VAL A 263 5.50 -12.84 18.00
CA VAL A 263 6.32 -12.30 16.91
C VAL A 263 7.52 -11.53 17.44
N VAL A 264 7.31 -10.67 18.44
CA VAL A 264 8.40 -9.90 19.07
C VAL A 264 9.39 -10.84 19.75
N ALA A 265 8.91 -11.89 20.44
CA ALA A 265 9.75 -12.90 21.06
C ALA A 265 10.55 -13.70 20.02
N ALA A 266 9.91 -14.16 18.94
CA ALA A 266 10.57 -14.88 17.85
C ALA A 266 11.65 -14.03 17.17
N TRP A 267 11.37 -12.75 16.92
CA TRP A 267 12.34 -11.82 16.36
C TRP A 267 13.56 -11.66 17.26
N ARG A 268 13.35 -11.44 18.56
CA ARG A 268 14.46 -11.28 19.53
C ARG A 268 15.28 -12.55 19.69
N ALA A 269 14.63 -13.71 19.66
CA ALA A 269 15.28 -15.01 19.74
C ALA A 269 16.07 -15.39 18.46
N GLY A 270 15.97 -14.62 17.38
CA GLY A 270 16.60 -14.97 16.09
C GLY A 270 15.89 -16.13 15.39
N ALA A 271 14.62 -16.35 15.67
CA ALA A 271 13.81 -17.41 15.08
C ALA A 271 13.06 -16.97 13.81
N VAL A 272 13.30 -15.76 13.32
CA VAL A 272 12.72 -15.20 12.09
C VAL A 272 13.82 -15.12 11.03
N ASP A 273 13.66 -15.85 9.93
CA ASP A 273 14.64 -15.87 8.83
C ASP A 273 14.45 -14.70 7.87
N ALA A 274 13.21 -14.23 7.71
CA ALA A 274 12.88 -13.21 6.73
C ALA A 274 11.69 -12.33 7.13
N VAL A 275 11.65 -11.12 6.56
CA VAL A 275 10.53 -10.19 6.69
C VAL A 275 10.13 -9.64 5.32
N VAL A 276 8.82 -9.63 5.05
CA VAL A 276 8.25 -9.06 3.82
C VAL A 276 7.66 -7.68 4.08
N LEU A 277 8.25 -6.64 3.48
CA LEU A 277 7.88 -5.25 3.66
C LEU A 277 7.01 -4.76 2.51
N THR A 278 5.88 -4.23 2.91
CA THR A 278 4.70 -4.09 2.07
C THR A 278 4.31 -2.62 1.83
N SER A 279 4.89 -1.72 2.61
CA SER A 279 4.86 -0.27 2.44
C SER A 279 6.02 0.34 3.24
N GLY A 280 6.41 1.57 2.94
CA GLY A 280 7.42 2.29 3.73
C GLY A 280 6.98 2.53 5.19
N SER A 281 5.70 2.75 5.44
CA SER A 281 5.14 2.89 6.79
C SER A 281 5.25 1.59 7.60
N VAL A 282 5.01 0.43 6.97
CA VAL A 282 5.25 -0.89 7.59
C VAL A 282 6.74 -1.07 7.92
N ALA A 283 7.64 -0.67 7.03
CA ALA A 283 9.08 -0.76 7.28
C ALA A 283 9.53 0.08 8.49
N ARG A 284 9.06 1.33 8.59
CA ARG A 284 9.31 2.19 9.76
C ARG A 284 8.77 1.60 11.05
N GLU A 285 7.61 0.95 10.98
CA GLU A 285 6.98 0.31 12.13
C GLU A 285 7.75 -0.92 12.62
N VAL A 286 8.15 -1.78 11.69
CA VAL A 286 9.02 -2.94 11.96
C VAL A 286 10.32 -2.48 12.60
N ALA A 287 11.00 -1.48 12.02
CA ALA A 287 12.24 -0.94 12.57
C ALA A 287 12.03 -0.36 13.99
N ARG A 288 10.92 0.34 14.23
CA ARG A 288 10.62 0.93 15.55
C ARG A 288 10.36 -0.13 16.62
N GLN A 289 9.59 -1.17 16.30
CA GLN A 289 9.16 -2.16 17.30
C GLN A 289 10.17 -3.30 17.50
N LEU A 290 10.83 -3.73 16.41
CA LEU A 290 11.69 -4.91 16.40
C LEU A 290 13.18 -4.56 16.32
N GLY A 291 13.53 -3.38 15.81
CA GLY A 291 14.91 -2.99 15.52
C GLY A 291 15.49 -3.69 14.28
N PRO A 292 16.58 -3.16 13.71
CA PRO A 292 17.27 -3.79 12.59
C PRO A 292 18.00 -5.07 13.00
N ARG A 293 18.09 -6.02 12.08
CA ARG A 293 18.82 -7.29 12.21
C ARG A 293 19.47 -7.65 10.88
N ASP A 294 20.77 -7.90 10.89
CA ASP A 294 21.51 -8.26 9.67
C ASP A 294 21.33 -9.73 9.27
N ASP A 295 20.88 -10.58 10.18
CA ASP A 295 20.63 -12.01 9.93
C ASP A 295 19.24 -12.29 9.33
N VAL A 296 18.36 -11.27 9.28
CA VAL A 296 17.02 -11.40 8.72
C VAL A 296 17.01 -10.92 7.27
N VAL A 297 16.55 -11.78 6.36
CA VAL A 297 16.38 -11.46 4.94
C VAL A 297 15.21 -10.49 4.75
N GLY A 298 15.48 -9.32 4.18
CA GLY A 298 14.44 -8.32 3.89
C GLY A 298 13.98 -8.36 2.44
N VAL A 299 12.67 -8.40 2.20
CA VAL A 299 12.09 -8.31 0.85
C VAL A 299 11.08 -7.16 0.78
N ALA A 300 11.23 -6.25 -0.18
CA ALA A 300 10.27 -5.16 -0.39
C ALA A 300 9.34 -5.43 -1.58
N ILE A 301 8.08 -4.98 -1.46
CA ILE A 301 7.09 -5.02 -2.55
C ILE A 301 7.44 -4.12 -3.74
N GLY A 302 8.34 -3.15 -3.55
CA GLY A 302 8.75 -2.21 -4.59
C GLY A 302 9.77 -1.18 -4.07
N ASP A 303 10.38 -0.43 -4.99
CA ASP A 303 11.47 0.51 -4.70
C ASP A 303 11.14 1.59 -3.65
N PRO A 304 9.95 2.22 -3.63
CA PRO A 304 9.63 3.19 -2.59
C PRO A 304 9.68 2.59 -1.19
N THR A 305 9.21 1.34 -1.04
CA THR A 305 9.27 0.60 0.23
C THR A 305 10.71 0.23 0.57
N ALA A 306 11.50 -0.22 -0.42
CA ALA A 306 12.89 -0.57 -0.22
C ALA A 306 13.73 0.64 0.24
N ARG A 307 13.51 1.82 -0.35
CA ARG A 307 14.15 3.08 0.08
C ARG A 307 13.79 3.40 1.52
N ALA A 308 12.50 3.46 1.84
CA ALA A 308 12.02 3.77 3.19
C ALA A 308 12.53 2.79 4.25
N ALA A 309 12.72 1.52 3.91
CA ALA A 309 13.28 0.52 4.81
C ALA A 309 14.77 0.71 5.06
N ARG A 310 15.56 1.03 4.01
CA ARG A 310 16.98 1.36 4.14
C ARG A 310 17.21 2.64 4.95
N ASP A 311 16.34 3.64 4.78
CA ASP A 311 16.41 4.90 5.54
C ASP A 311 16.27 4.69 7.05
N VAL A 312 15.60 3.61 7.48
CA VAL A 312 15.48 3.21 8.90
C VAL A 312 16.41 2.08 9.30
N GLY A 313 17.41 1.77 8.48
CA GLY A 313 18.46 0.79 8.79
C GLY A 313 18.07 -0.68 8.63
N LEU A 314 16.93 -1.00 8.01
CA LEU A 314 16.59 -2.39 7.71
C LEU A 314 17.40 -2.89 6.51
N ARG A 315 17.96 -4.11 6.63
CA ARG A 315 18.58 -4.84 5.53
C ARG A 315 17.53 -5.27 4.51
N LEU A 316 17.79 -5.01 3.23
CA LEU A 316 16.96 -5.43 2.09
C LEU A 316 17.80 -6.24 1.10
N ASP A 317 17.42 -7.49 0.87
CA ASP A 317 18.10 -8.44 -0.01
C ASP A 317 17.44 -8.55 -1.38
N ALA A 318 16.14 -8.29 -1.47
CA ALA A 318 15.41 -8.30 -2.73
C ALA A 318 14.27 -7.28 -2.78
N VAL A 319 13.91 -6.90 -4.00
CA VAL A 319 12.71 -6.12 -4.31
C VAL A 319 11.91 -6.92 -5.32
N ALA A 320 10.61 -7.09 -5.07
CA ALA A 320 9.74 -7.78 -6.01
C ALA A 320 9.63 -7.02 -7.33
N GLU A 321 9.69 -7.76 -8.44
CA GLU A 321 9.56 -7.18 -9.79
C GLU A 321 8.21 -6.50 -10.02
N ARG A 322 7.18 -6.98 -9.32
CA ARG A 322 5.80 -6.47 -9.39
C ARG A 322 5.19 -6.46 -8.00
N PRO A 323 4.23 -5.56 -7.72
CA PRO A 323 3.56 -5.49 -6.43
C PRO A 323 2.47 -6.58 -6.31
N THR A 324 2.84 -7.85 -6.45
CA THR A 324 1.94 -9.00 -6.37
C THR A 324 2.46 -10.04 -5.38
N ASP A 325 1.55 -10.82 -4.79
CA ASP A 325 1.89 -11.87 -3.82
C ASP A 325 2.85 -12.91 -4.42
N ALA A 326 2.62 -13.31 -5.68
CA ALA A 326 3.49 -14.24 -6.39
C ALA A 326 4.91 -13.69 -6.60
N ALA A 327 5.05 -12.41 -6.96
CA ALA A 327 6.35 -11.78 -7.17
C ALA A 327 7.11 -11.58 -5.84
N LEU A 328 6.40 -11.24 -4.76
CA LEU A 328 6.95 -11.18 -3.40
C LEU A 328 7.47 -12.55 -2.95
N ALA A 329 6.69 -13.61 -3.15
CA ALA A 329 7.09 -14.96 -2.81
C ALA A 329 8.33 -15.41 -3.62
N ALA A 330 8.34 -15.15 -4.93
CA ALA A 330 9.48 -15.48 -5.79
C ALA A 330 10.76 -14.73 -5.37
N ALA A 331 10.65 -13.43 -5.08
CA ALA A 331 11.78 -12.62 -4.59
C ALA A 331 12.33 -13.15 -3.26
N LEU A 332 11.45 -13.58 -2.36
CA LEU A 332 11.85 -14.16 -1.07
C LEU A 332 12.57 -15.50 -1.23
N VAL A 333 12.05 -16.40 -2.08
CA VAL A 333 12.70 -17.68 -2.37
C VAL A 333 14.10 -17.46 -2.94
N GLY A 334 14.25 -16.53 -3.90
CA GLY A 334 15.54 -16.18 -4.48
C GLY A 334 16.53 -15.65 -3.43
N ALA A 335 16.08 -14.70 -2.59
CA ALA A 335 16.93 -14.10 -1.55
C ALA A 335 17.42 -15.13 -0.51
N LEU A 336 16.54 -16.03 -0.04
CA LEU A 336 16.89 -17.09 0.91
C LEU A 336 17.75 -18.20 0.30
N ALA A 337 17.68 -18.42 -1.01
CA ALA A 337 18.58 -19.34 -1.70
C ALA A 337 20.00 -18.75 -1.86
N ALA A 338 20.10 -17.44 -2.13
CA ALA A 338 21.37 -16.74 -2.25
C ALA A 338 22.16 -16.77 -0.93
N THR A 339 21.49 -16.56 0.21
CA THR A 339 22.14 -16.59 1.53
C THR A 339 22.71 -17.96 1.90
N ARG A 340 22.06 -19.06 1.49
CA ARG A 340 22.59 -20.43 1.66
C ARG A 340 23.89 -20.65 0.89
N THR A 341 23.98 -20.10 -0.33
CA THR A 341 25.15 -20.28 -1.20
C THR A 341 26.37 -19.53 -0.64
N THR A 342 26.17 -18.32 -0.12
CA THR A 342 27.24 -17.55 0.56
C THR A 342 27.70 -18.19 1.87
N ALA A 343 26.79 -18.79 2.65
CA ALA A 343 27.16 -19.48 3.88
C ALA A 343 27.90 -20.81 3.61
N GLY A 344 27.53 -21.54 2.56
CA GLY A 344 28.21 -22.77 2.16
C GLY A 344 29.60 -22.56 1.56
N SER A 345 29.86 -21.41 0.93
CA SER A 345 31.18 -21.07 0.38
C SER A 345 32.20 -20.62 1.44
N ALA A 346 31.76 -20.23 2.64
CA ALA A 346 32.64 -19.81 3.73
C ALA A 346 33.09 -20.97 4.64
N ALA A 347 32.63 -22.20 4.37
CA ALA A 347 32.91 -23.39 5.17
C ALA A 347 33.66 -24.45 4.35
N LEU A 348 34.88 -24.15 3.91
CA LEU A 348 35.93 -25.15 3.74
C LEU A 348 37.08 -24.78 4.68
N PRO A 349 37.38 -25.58 5.72
CA PRO A 349 38.68 -25.48 6.38
C PRO A 349 39.75 -26.03 5.41
N ASP A 350 40.82 -25.25 5.22
CA ASP A 350 42.05 -25.73 4.56
C ASP A 350 42.54 -26.99 5.29
N ASP A 351 42.55 -28.11 4.58
CA ASP A 351 43.12 -29.38 5.04
C ASP A 351 44.65 -29.30 4.98
N PRO A 352 45.38 -29.48 6.10
CA PRO A 352 46.83 -29.40 6.09
C PRO A 352 47.44 -30.69 5.54
N ALA A 353 48.07 -30.57 4.37
CA ALA A 353 49.22 -31.34 3.88
C ALA A 353 49.30 -32.83 4.27
N ALA A 354 48.92 -33.70 3.33
CA ALA A 354 49.36 -35.09 3.30
C ALA A 354 50.89 -35.19 3.05
N PRO A 355 51.62 -36.10 3.73
CA PRO A 355 53.05 -36.32 3.47
C PRO A 355 53.28 -37.17 2.21
N PRO A 356 54.45 -37.06 1.53
CA PRO A 356 54.70 -37.76 0.28
C PRO A 356 55.02 -39.25 0.49
N ALA A 357 54.54 -40.07 -0.43
CA ALA A 357 54.76 -41.51 -0.51
C ALA A 357 56.24 -41.85 -0.78
N ALA A 358 56.79 -42.76 0.02
CA ALA A 358 58.06 -43.42 -0.23
C ALA A 358 57.82 -44.76 -0.96
N GLY A 359 58.68 -45.04 -1.94
CA GLY A 359 58.48 -46.03 -2.98
C GLY A 359 58.60 -47.49 -2.56
N THR A 360 57.94 -48.34 -3.33
CA THR A 360 58.08 -49.78 -3.38
C THR A 360 59.27 -50.18 -4.24
N THR A 361 60.25 -50.88 -3.65
CA THR A 361 61.18 -51.74 -4.39
C THR A 361 61.56 -52.97 -3.57
N GLY A 362 61.45 -54.15 -4.19
CA GLY A 362 62.44 -55.22 -4.07
C GLY A 362 62.19 -56.30 -3.01
N VAL A 363 61.87 -57.49 -3.49
CA VAL A 363 61.79 -58.77 -2.79
C VAL A 363 63.18 -59.47 -2.75
N ASP A 364 63.39 -60.25 -1.66
CA ASP A 364 64.23 -61.47 -1.47
C ASP A 364 65.67 -61.36 -0.90
N PRO A 365 66.24 -62.45 -0.31
CA PRO A 365 65.84 -63.10 0.96
C PRO A 365 66.99 -63.18 2.01
N THR A 366 66.64 -63.69 3.20
CA THR A 366 67.47 -64.15 4.35
C THR A 366 68.67 -65.05 3.96
N PRO A 367 69.70 -65.32 4.82
CA PRO A 367 69.60 -65.58 6.28
C PRO A 367 70.83 -65.20 7.18
N GLU A 368 70.75 -65.64 8.45
CA GLU A 368 71.82 -65.89 9.44
C GLU A 368 72.31 -64.75 10.37
N GLY A 369 72.32 -65.06 11.67
CA GLY A 369 73.20 -64.40 12.66
C GLY A 369 72.56 -64.10 14.01
N ASP A 370 72.76 -65.01 14.96
CA ASP A 370 72.35 -65.01 16.38
C ASP A 370 73.16 -63.98 17.24
N PRO A 371 73.13 -64.00 18.59
CA PRO A 371 72.44 -63.02 19.44
C PRO A 371 73.39 -62.18 20.34
N SER A 372 72.87 -61.14 20.98
CA SER A 372 73.14 -60.77 22.40
C SER A 372 72.31 -59.56 22.82
#